data_AF-A0A1E7FVF4-F1
#
_entry.id   AF-A0A1E7FVF4-F1
#
_cell.length_a   1.000
_cell.length_b   1.000
_cell.length_c   1.000
_cell.angle_alpha   90.00
_cell.angle_beta   90.00
_cell.angle_gamma   90.00
#
_symmetry.space_group_name_H-M   'P 1'
#
loop_
_entity.id
_entity.type
_entity.pdbx_description
1 polymer ?
#
loop_
_entity_poly.entity_id
_entity_poly.type
_entity_poly.pdbx_seq_one_letter_code
_entity_poly.pdbx_strand_id
1 'polypeptide(L)'
;EWMKQLQQLTRTTSVDTTAVPVAEGIFDDMFRTYIESDDSTFWPTVEVYNRLLEIHAYSKSKNGGDEAEKILNRMMDDASDSFIIPPPNQQTYLCVMDAWAMRGQPEKVQRVLDRQKEYSMNDDNGKDDDDDDDDDNYIENLLLLRPTADSYNKLIKAYGIAGDLEQAESTFRSLLDDEEIDSSIPMANHKSWVQIMKSYASSRDEKYEEMVQSLFDEMLSGDEEYLPQTDAYNVLIRSIGKKKDGSQKAEAMLFDMIERFRKGEVEVKPNSETFRSVLTAYNGRGPKFMAASVAAKVEQILQIREGILATSDVVDSDEEAGDDSDSDERLYRMALGIVGRSKDPKKAIRAKRIFGKYNGPMLSNRLHYHLLMSCAFTDGDSEVKFNAFQTALGVMKELRSSSELEIDSAITGMFIKACNNLMPDGPKRDDLVKKIFQDCCRQGLVNEFVQSEFGKAASESLQLEILGGYSVDDISIPKSWSDNIVA
;
A
#
# COMPACT_ATOMS: atom_id res chain seq x y z
N GLU A 1 17.90 15.08 16.83
CA GLU A 1 16.98 15.62 15.81
C GLU A 1 17.25 15.05 14.43
N TRP A 2 18.48 15.18 13.89
CA TRP A 2 18.86 14.59 12.60
C TRP A 2 18.51 13.11 12.41
N MET A 3 18.74 12.25 13.41
CA MET A 3 18.33 10.84 13.34
C MET A 3 16.82 10.64 13.16
N LYS A 4 15.98 11.47 13.78
CA LYS A 4 14.53 11.42 13.59
C LYS A 4 14.14 11.85 12.18
N GLN A 5 14.84 12.86 11.63
CA GLN A 5 14.63 13.29 10.25
C GLN A 5 15.04 12.20 9.26
N LEU A 6 16.22 11.58 9.43
CA LEU A 6 16.65 10.45 8.61
C LEU A 6 15.65 9.29 8.68
N GLN A 7 15.17 8.93 9.87
CA GLN A 7 14.13 7.91 10.04
C GLN A 7 12.81 8.27 9.35
N GLN A 8 12.44 9.55 9.33
CA GLN A 8 11.26 10.00 8.59
C GLN A 8 11.48 9.89 7.07
N LEU A 9 12.68 10.24 6.59
CA LEU A 9 13.03 10.16 5.18
C LEU A 9 13.06 8.71 4.67
N THR A 10 13.49 7.73 5.49
CA THR A 10 13.45 6.31 5.09
C THR A 10 12.01 5.84 4.80
N ARG A 11 11.03 6.40 5.51
CA ARG A 11 9.59 6.11 5.31
C ARG A 11 9.02 6.76 4.04
N THR A 12 9.54 7.90 3.61
CA THR A 12 8.97 8.68 2.50
C THR A 12 9.76 8.62 1.19
N THR A 13 11.02 8.15 1.21
CA THR A 13 11.95 8.16 0.06
C THR A 13 11.40 7.52 -1.22
N SER A 14 10.51 6.52 -1.08
CA SER A 14 9.89 5.84 -2.22
C SER A 14 8.92 6.75 -3.02
N VAL A 15 8.48 7.85 -2.43
CA VAL A 15 7.53 8.81 -3.02
C VAL A 15 8.18 10.18 -3.19
N ASP A 16 8.96 10.62 -2.20
CA ASP A 16 9.61 11.92 -2.12
C ASP A 16 10.96 11.93 -2.85
N THR A 17 11.02 12.64 -3.98
CA THR A 17 12.25 12.79 -4.77
C THR A 17 13.32 13.66 -4.11
N THR A 18 12.97 14.41 -3.07
CA THR A 18 13.89 15.25 -2.30
C THR A 18 14.55 14.53 -1.13
N ALA A 19 14.13 13.29 -0.84
CA ALA A 19 14.61 12.57 0.34
C ALA A 19 16.12 12.30 0.32
N VAL A 20 16.67 11.92 -0.84
CA VAL A 20 18.11 11.68 -1.03
C VAL A 20 18.94 12.95 -0.76
N PRO A 21 18.75 14.09 -1.47
CA PRO A 21 19.58 15.27 -1.24
C PRO A 21 19.43 15.85 0.17
N VAL A 22 18.25 15.72 0.80
CA VAL A 22 18.08 16.14 2.20
C VAL A 22 18.88 15.24 3.14
N ALA A 23 18.87 13.92 2.92
CA ALA A 23 19.64 12.98 3.74
C ALA A 23 21.15 13.17 3.59
N GLU A 24 21.64 13.39 2.37
CA GLU A 24 23.04 13.72 2.09
C GLU A 24 23.45 15.03 2.78
N GLY A 25 22.60 16.07 2.73
CA GLY A 25 22.85 17.33 3.43
C GLY A 25 22.92 17.17 4.96
N ILE A 26 22.03 16.36 5.54
CA ILE A 26 22.09 16.02 6.98
C ILE A 26 23.40 15.31 7.32
N PHE A 27 23.83 14.36 6.49
CA PHE A 27 25.08 13.64 6.68
C PHE A 27 26.30 14.58 6.64
N ASP A 28 26.37 15.47 5.64
CA ASP A 28 27.43 16.45 5.49
C ASP A 28 27.46 17.43 6.69
N ASP A 29 26.30 17.86 7.18
CA ASP A 29 26.19 18.71 8.35
C ASP A 29 26.65 18.02 9.64
N MET A 30 26.32 16.73 9.82
CA MET A 30 26.82 15.92 10.94
C MET A 30 28.35 15.86 10.92
N PHE A 31 28.92 15.48 9.78
CA PHE A 31 30.37 15.34 9.63
C PHE A 31 31.11 16.68 9.80
N ARG A 32 30.58 17.76 9.22
CA ARG A 32 31.13 19.11 9.40
C ARG A 32 31.09 19.56 10.86
N THR A 33 29.98 19.34 11.55
CA THR A 33 29.82 19.70 12.97
C THR A 33 30.82 18.92 13.82
N TYR A 34 31.03 17.64 13.54
CA TYR A 34 32.07 16.85 14.19
C TYR A 34 33.47 17.48 13.98
N ILE A 35 33.85 17.79 12.74
CA ILE A 35 35.17 18.41 12.44
C ILE A 35 35.35 19.76 13.16
N GLU A 36 34.30 20.59 13.21
CA GLU A 36 34.37 21.92 13.81
C GLU A 36 34.38 21.89 15.35
N SER A 37 33.70 20.93 15.97
CA SER A 37 33.50 20.88 17.43
C SER A 37 34.35 19.83 18.14
N ASP A 38 34.90 18.84 17.43
CA ASP A 38 35.54 17.62 17.96
C ASP A 38 34.64 16.82 18.91
N ASP A 39 33.32 17.02 18.82
CA ASP A 39 32.32 16.33 19.63
C ASP A 39 31.89 15.03 18.94
N SER A 40 32.33 13.89 19.48
CA SER A 40 32.05 12.54 18.97
C SER A 40 30.56 12.20 18.88
N THR A 41 29.66 12.96 19.51
CA THR A 41 28.21 12.75 19.36
C THR A 41 27.69 13.05 17.95
N PHE A 42 28.41 13.85 17.16
CA PHE A 42 28.08 14.16 15.77
C PHE A 42 28.76 13.23 14.77
N TRP A 43 29.59 12.30 15.26
CA TRP A 43 30.23 11.29 14.43
C TRP A 43 29.20 10.42 13.71
N PRO A 44 29.27 10.28 12.37
CA PRO A 44 28.37 9.39 11.64
C PRO A 44 28.63 7.92 12.02
N THR A 45 27.70 7.34 12.77
CA THR A 45 27.75 5.92 13.16
C THR A 45 27.32 5.02 12.00
N VAL A 46 27.58 3.71 12.10
CA VAL A 46 27.10 2.71 11.14
C VAL A 46 25.58 2.80 10.91
N GLU A 47 24.83 3.22 11.93
CA GLU A 47 23.39 3.45 11.82
C GLU A 47 23.07 4.58 10.83
N VAL A 48 23.79 5.70 10.89
CA VAL A 48 23.62 6.84 9.97
C VAL A 48 23.89 6.41 8.53
N TYR A 49 24.98 5.67 8.29
CA TYR A 49 25.30 5.11 6.98
C TYR A 49 24.21 4.16 6.48
N ASN A 50 23.72 3.26 7.33
CA ASN A 50 22.65 2.32 6.98
C ASN A 50 21.34 3.05 6.63
N ARG A 51 21.00 4.16 7.31
CA ARG A 51 19.84 4.99 6.95
C ARG A 51 20.03 5.66 5.60
N LEU A 52 21.22 6.21 5.32
CA LEU A 52 21.52 6.80 4.03
C LEU A 52 21.42 5.76 2.90
N LEU A 53 21.98 4.56 3.11
CA LEU A 53 21.87 3.43 2.19
C LEU A 53 20.41 3.00 1.96
N GLU A 54 19.61 2.90 3.02
CA GLU A 54 18.17 2.61 2.93
C GLU A 54 17.44 3.66 2.08
N ILE A 55 17.75 4.95 2.28
CA ILE A 55 17.18 6.05 1.50
C ILE A 55 17.56 5.93 0.02
N HIS A 56 18.83 5.65 -0.30
CA HIS A 56 19.26 5.42 -1.68
C HIS A 56 18.57 4.21 -2.31
N ALA A 57 18.48 3.09 -1.57
CA ALA A 57 17.93 1.83 -2.06
C ALA A 57 16.48 1.98 -2.53
N TYR A 58 15.64 2.65 -1.73
CA TYR A 58 14.22 2.84 -2.00
C TYR A 58 13.88 4.13 -2.76
N SER A 59 14.86 5.00 -3.01
CA SER A 59 14.67 6.18 -3.86
C SER A 59 14.31 5.79 -5.30
N LYS A 60 13.68 6.71 -6.04
CA LYS A 60 13.44 6.57 -7.48
C LYS A 60 14.70 6.84 -8.34
N SER A 61 15.84 7.17 -7.72
CA SER A 61 17.06 7.53 -8.44
C SER A 61 17.65 6.33 -9.18
N LYS A 62 17.92 6.44 -10.48
CA LYS A 62 18.54 5.33 -11.24
C LYS A 62 19.90 4.93 -10.69
N ASN A 63 20.64 5.88 -10.12
CA ASN A 63 21.99 5.69 -9.59
C ASN A 63 22.00 5.20 -8.13
N GLY A 64 20.83 4.92 -7.52
CA GLY A 64 20.75 4.52 -6.11
C GLY A 64 21.64 3.31 -5.76
N GLY A 65 21.77 2.34 -6.68
CA GLY A 65 22.70 1.21 -6.52
C GLY A 65 24.18 1.63 -6.59
N ASP A 66 24.53 2.50 -7.55
CA ASP A 66 25.93 2.96 -7.70
C ASP A 66 26.38 3.77 -6.48
N GLU A 67 25.51 4.65 -5.95
CA GLU A 67 25.83 5.41 -4.73
C GLU A 67 25.91 4.51 -3.50
N ALA A 68 25.02 3.51 -3.38
CA ALA A 68 25.08 2.56 -2.28
C ALA A 68 26.39 1.74 -2.29
N GLU A 69 26.82 1.27 -3.47
CA GLU A 69 28.08 0.52 -3.62
C GLU A 69 29.31 1.40 -3.35
N LYS A 70 29.28 2.68 -3.73
CA LYS A 70 30.35 3.64 -3.36
C LYS A 70 30.46 3.82 -1.85
N ILE A 71 29.33 3.91 -1.14
CA ILE A 71 29.32 4.03 0.33
C ILE A 71 29.93 2.76 0.95
N LEU A 72 29.52 1.57 0.49
CA LEU A 72 30.09 0.31 0.96
C LEU A 72 31.60 0.24 0.72
N ASN A 73 32.07 0.63 -0.48
CA ASN A 73 33.50 0.65 -0.79
C ASN A 73 34.27 1.55 0.18
N ARG A 74 33.77 2.76 0.46
CA ARG A 74 34.39 3.67 1.43
C ARG A 74 34.45 3.05 2.83
N MET A 75 33.38 2.40 3.29
CA MET A 75 33.37 1.74 4.59
C MET A 75 34.36 0.57 4.68
N MET A 76 34.68 -0.08 3.56
CA MET A 76 35.64 -1.19 3.51
C MET A 76 37.09 -0.71 3.36
N ASP A 77 37.34 0.31 2.54
CA ASP A 77 38.69 0.84 2.29
C ASP A 77 39.26 1.58 3.52
N ASP A 78 38.42 2.30 4.28
CA ASP A 78 38.87 3.02 5.49
C ASP A 78 39.07 2.09 6.70
N ALA A 79 38.36 0.97 6.73
CA ALA A 79 38.50 -0.04 7.77
C ALA A 79 39.91 -0.67 7.78
N SER A 80 40.62 -0.65 6.64
CA SER A 80 42.00 -1.16 6.58
C SER A 80 43.09 -0.15 6.96
N ASP A 81 42.82 1.16 6.90
CA ASP A 81 43.88 2.18 6.94
C ASP A 81 43.85 3.12 8.15
N SER A 82 42.67 3.49 8.69
CA SER A 82 42.61 4.57 9.68
C SER A 82 41.46 4.55 10.70
N PHE A 83 40.50 3.61 10.62
CA PHE A 83 39.32 3.50 11.50
C PHE A 83 38.47 4.79 11.61
N ILE A 84 38.55 5.67 10.60
CA ILE A 84 37.77 6.92 10.51
C ILE A 84 36.36 6.66 9.97
N ILE A 85 36.08 5.51 9.37
CA ILE A 85 34.71 5.15 8.96
C ILE A 85 34.34 3.84 9.67
N PRO A 86 33.13 3.74 10.25
CA PRO A 86 32.70 2.50 10.89
C PRO A 86 32.65 1.36 9.85
N PRO A 87 33.11 0.15 10.20
CA PRO A 87 33.10 -1.00 9.30
C PRO A 87 31.66 -1.39 8.92
N PRO A 88 31.46 -2.00 7.74
CA PRO A 88 30.15 -2.47 7.33
C PRO A 88 29.65 -3.60 8.22
N ASN A 89 28.35 -3.66 8.46
CA ASN A 89 27.70 -4.77 9.16
C ASN A 89 26.69 -5.48 8.25
N GLN A 90 26.01 -6.51 8.77
CA GLN A 90 25.00 -7.27 8.01
C GLN A 90 23.98 -6.37 7.31
N GLN A 91 23.46 -5.36 8.04
CA GLN A 91 22.47 -4.44 7.51
C GLN A 91 23.03 -3.58 6.37
N THR A 92 24.31 -3.18 6.44
CA THR A 92 24.99 -2.45 5.37
C THR A 92 24.95 -3.23 4.05
N TYR A 93 25.35 -4.50 4.08
CA TYR A 93 25.29 -5.39 2.91
C TYR A 93 23.85 -5.56 2.39
N LEU A 94 22.89 -5.81 3.28
CA LEU A 94 21.47 -5.96 2.91
C LEU A 94 20.90 -4.71 2.23
N CYS A 95 21.23 -3.50 2.70
CA CYS A 95 20.79 -2.26 2.08
C CYS A 95 21.37 -2.07 0.67
N VAL A 96 22.65 -2.40 0.47
CA VAL A 96 23.30 -2.31 -0.86
C VAL A 96 22.72 -3.33 -1.83
N MET A 97 22.48 -4.57 -1.36
CA MET A 97 21.77 -5.59 -2.12
C MET A 97 20.35 -5.15 -2.49
N ASP A 98 19.61 -4.53 -1.55
CA ASP A 98 18.28 -3.98 -1.84
C ASP A 98 18.35 -2.85 -2.89
N ALA A 99 19.37 -1.99 -2.83
CA ALA A 99 19.57 -0.93 -3.81
C ALA A 99 19.71 -1.50 -5.23
N TRP A 100 20.49 -2.58 -5.39
CA TRP A 100 20.63 -3.27 -6.67
C TRP A 100 19.40 -4.08 -7.06
N ALA A 101 18.76 -4.77 -6.11
CA ALA A 101 17.54 -5.54 -6.33
C ALA A 101 16.41 -4.64 -6.86
N MET A 102 16.22 -3.46 -6.27
CA MET A 102 15.24 -2.46 -6.71
C MET A 102 15.52 -1.88 -8.10
N ARG A 103 16.69 -2.15 -8.70
CA ARG A 103 17.04 -1.80 -10.08
C ARG A 103 17.02 -3.01 -11.03
N GLY A 104 16.63 -4.18 -10.54
CA GLY A 104 16.59 -5.42 -11.33
C GLY A 104 17.98 -5.84 -11.82
N GLN A 105 19.01 -5.65 -10.99
CA GLN A 105 20.41 -5.98 -11.33
C GLN A 105 20.90 -7.18 -10.48
N PRO A 106 20.41 -8.41 -10.75
CA PRO A 106 20.75 -9.58 -9.92
C PRO A 106 22.24 -9.91 -9.94
N GLU A 107 22.94 -9.71 -11.06
CA GLU A 107 24.40 -9.90 -11.13
C GLU A 107 25.15 -9.02 -10.12
N LYS A 108 24.72 -7.78 -9.92
CA LYS A 108 25.33 -6.88 -8.94
C LYS A 108 25.00 -7.29 -7.50
N VAL A 109 23.78 -7.80 -7.25
CA VAL A 109 23.41 -8.37 -5.94
C VAL A 109 24.27 -9.59 -5.64
N GLN A 110 24.47 -10.49 -6.61
CA GLN A 110 25.33 -11.66 -6.48
C GLN A 110 26.77 -11.25 -6.13
N ARG A 111 27.35 -10.25 -6.80
CA ARG A 111 28.70 -9.77 -6.46
C ARG A 111 28.83 -9.24 -5.03
N VAL A 112 27.81 -8.53 -4.53
CA VAL A 112 27.80 -8.06 -3.14
C VAL A 112 27.68 -9.24 -2.16
N LEU A 113 26.92 -10.27 -2.52
CA LEU A 113 26.77 -11.50 -1.74
C LEU A 113 28.09 -12.28 -1.70
N ASP A 114 28.76 -12.44 -2.83
CA ASP A 114 30.06 -13.11 -2.92
C ASP A 114 31.12 -12.35 -2.12
N ARG A 115 31.14 -11.01 -2.21
CA ARG A 115 32.03 -10.18 -1.39
C ARG A 115 31.76 -10.33 0.11
N GLN A 116 30.49 -10.43 0.52
CA GLN A 116 30.12 -10.70 1.91
C GLN A 116 30.67 -12.05 2.37
N LYS A 117 30.60 -13.10 1.53
CA LYS A 117 31.19 -14.42 1.79
C LYS A 117 32.71 -14.32 1.94
N GLU A 118 33.39 -13.72 0.97
CA GLU A 118 34.84 -13.58 0.96
C GLU A 118 35.35 -12.84 2.19
N TYR A 119 34.68 -11.75 2.59
CA TYR A 119 35.03 -11.00 3.78
C TYR A 119 34.89 -11.83 5.06
N SER A 120 33.81 -12.62 5.17
CA SER A 120 33.63 -13.53 6.31
C SER A 120 34.63 -14.69 6.38
N MET A 121 35.32 -15.01 5.27
CA MET A 121 36.28 -16.12 5.17
C MET A 121 37.75 -15.69 5.28
N ASN A 122 38.10 -14.49 4.80
CA ASN A 122 39.50 -14.03 4.76
C ASN A 122 40.07 -13.69 6.15
N ASP A 123 39.22 -13.36 7.12
CA ASP A 123 39.63 -12.99 8.48
C ASP A 123 39.85 -14.21 9.40
N ASP A 124 39.54 -15.42 8.92
CA ASP A 124 39.84 -16.71 9.58
C ASP A 124 41.32 -17.13 9.40
N ASN A 125 42.02 -16.55 8.42
CA ASN A 125 43.43 -16.88 8.09
C ASN A 125 44.47 -16.02 8.86
N GLY A 126 44.01 -15.13 9.75
CA GLY A 126 44.87 -14.27 10.59
C GLY A 126 45.33 -14.89 11.91
N LYS A 127 45.02 -16.18 12.17
CA LYS A 127 45.60 -16.92 13.30
C LYS A 127 47.06 -17.26 12.99
N ASP A 128 47.97 -16.36 13.34
CA ASP A 128 49.30 -16.80 13.77
C ASP A 128 49.10 -17.51 15.13
N ASP A 129 49.52 -18.78 15.19
CA ASP A 129 49.30 -19.75 16.29
C ASP A 129 49.91 -19.36 17.67
N ASP A 130 50.26 -18.10 17.92
CA ASP A 130 51.14 -17.70 19.03
C ASP A 130 50.55 -16.72 20.08
N ASP A 131 49.33 -16.20 19.92
CA ASP A 131 48.71 -15.31 20.94
C ASP A 131 47.48 -15.97 21.61
N ASP A 132 47.73 -16.62 22.75
CA ASP A 132 46.78 -17.22 23.72
C ASP A 132 45.93 -16.17 24.48
N ASP A 133 45.54 -15.06 23.85
CA ASP A 133 44.62 -14.10 24.45
C ASP A 133 43.21 -14.30 23.86
N ASP A 134 42.39 -15.00 24.65
CA ASP A 134 40.94 -15.20 24.50
C ASP A 134 40.20 -13.86 24.30
N ASP A 135 40.13 -13.34 23.07
CA ASP A 135 39.17 -12.30 22.70
C ASP A 135 37.94 -12.96 22.05
N ASP A 136 37.12 -13.61 22.89
CA ASP A 136 35.83 -14.22 22.53
C ASP A 136 34.93 -13.27 21.70
N ASN A 137 35.14 -11.95 21.82
CA ASN A 137 34.40 -10.90 21.13
C ASN A 137 34.78 -10.75 19.63
N TYR A 138 35.98 -11.18 19.22
CA TYR A 138 36.44 -11.11 17.82
C TYR A 138 35.79 -12.21 16.95
N ILE A 139 35.76 -13.44 17.47
CA ILE A 139 35.14 -14.60 16.79
C ILE A 139 33.62 -14.41 16.67
N GLU A 140 32.98 -13.77 17.64
CA GLU A 140 31.55 -13.44 17.61
C GLU A 140 31.21 -12.45 16.48
N ASN A 141 32.07 -11.46 16.21
CA ASN A 141 31.89 -10.51 15.11
C ASN A 141 32.09 -11.13 13.70
N LEU A 142 32.92 -12.18 13.56
CA LEU A 142 33.12 -12.92 12.30
C LEU A 142 31.88 -13.74 11.90
N LEU A 143 31.23 -14.38 12.88
CA LEU A 143 29.99 -15.16 12.66
C LEU A 143 28.82 -14.27 12.25
N LEU A 144 28.81 -13.00 12.67
CA LEU A 144 27.74 -12.03 12.43
C LEU A 144 27.71 -11.45 11.00
N LEU A 145 28.75 -11.64 10.19
CA LEU A 145 28.86 -11.11 8.82
C LEU A 145 28.57 -12.14 7.72
N ARG A 146 28.37 -13.42 8.08
CA ARG A 146 28.02 -14.47 7.12
C ARG A 146 26.70 -14.13 6.41
N PRO A 147 26.55 -14.45 5.12
CA PRO A 147 25.28 -14.27 4.44
C PRO A 147 24.15 -15.01 5.15
N THR A 148 23.04 -14.31 5.36
CA THR A 148 21.85 -14.87 5.99
C THR A 148 20.80 -15.21 4.92
N ALA A 149 19.74 -15.92 5.30
CA ALA A 149 18.60 -16.15 4.42
C ALA A 149 18.08 -14.83 3.81
N ASP A 150 18.15 -13.72 4.58
CA ASP A 150 17.78 -12.40 4.09
C ASP A 150 18.68 -11.88 2.95
N SER A 151 19.98 -12.19 2.95
CA SER A 151 20.90 -11.84 1.85
C SER A 151 20.48 -12.54 0.55
N TYR A 152 20.17 -13.84 0.62
CA TYR A 152 19.66 -14.60 -0.52
C TYR A 152 18.25 -14.16 -0.94
N ASN A 153 17.39 -13.77 0.02
CA ASN A 153 16.08 -13.19 -0.28
C ASN A 153 16.20 -11.91 -1.12
N LYS A 154 17.26 -11.10 -0.94
CA LYS A 154 17.53 -9.94 -1.81
C LYS A 154 17.85 -10.37 -3.24
N LEU A 155 18.60 -11.47 -3.40
CA LEU A 155 18.92 -12.03 -4.71
C LEU A 155 17.68 -12.59 -5.42
N ILE A 156 16.85 -13.37 -4.70
CA ILE A 156 15.55 -13.87 -5.21
C ILE A 156 14.65 -12.69 -5.65
N LYS A 157 14.61 -11.61 -4.85
CA LYS A 157 13.89 -10.39 -5.20
C LYS A 157 14.44 -9.73 -6.47
N ALA A 158 15.76 -9.64 -6.62
CA ALA A 158 16.41 -9.04 -7.78
C ALA A 158 16.09 -9.81 -9.07
N TYR A 159 16.20 -11.15 -9.04
CA TYR A 159 15.81 -12.01 -10.15
C TYR A 159 14.31 -11.87 -10.48
N GLY A 160 13.45 -11.84 -9.47
CA GLY A 160 12.01 -11.61 -9.64
C GLY A 160 11.67 -10.28 -10.31
N ILE A 161 12.37 -9.20 -9.95
CA ILE A 161 12.20 -7.87 -10.59
C ILE A 161 12.76 -7.88 -12.03
N ALA A 162 13.88 -8.57 -12.27
CA ALA A 162 14.45 -8.73 -13.60
C ALA A 162 13.59 -9.63 -14.52
N GLY A 163 12.68 -10.41 -13.94
CA GLY A 163 11.82 -11.36 -14.65
C GLY A 163 12.44 -12.74 -14.87
N ASP A 164 13.62 -13.00 -14.29
CA ASP A 164 14.31 -14.28 -14.36
C ASP A 164 13.82 -15.21 -13.22
N LEU A 165 12.62 -15.77 -13.41
CA LEU A 165 11.98 -16.60 -12.39
C LEU A 165 12.66 -17.96 -12.23
N GLU A 166 13.40 -18.43 -13.23
CA GLU A 166 14.14 -19.69 -13.17
C GLU A 166 15.31 -19.57 -12.19
N GLN A 167 16.11 -18.49 -12.29
CA GLN A 167 17.18 -18.23 -11.32
C GLN A 167 16.64 -17.88 -9.93
N ALA A 168 15.50 -17.17 -9.85
CA ALA A 168 14.84 -16.92 -8.57
C ALA A 168 14.45 -18.24 -7.87
N GLU A 169 13.87 -19.18 -8.61
CA GLU A 169 13.50 -20.51 -8.09
C GLU A 169 14.73 -21.33 -7.72
N SER A 170 15.75 -21.39 -8.58
CA SER A 170 16.99 -22.12 -8.30
C SER A 170 17.67 -21.61 -7.02
N THR A 171 17.74 -20.29 -6.83
CA THR A 171 18.30 -19.68 -5.62
C THR A 171 17.48 -20.01 -4.37
N PHE A 172 16.16 -20.06 -4.50
CA PHE A 172 15.28 -20.45 -3.39
C PHE A 172 15.43 -21.93 -3.04
N ARG A 173 15.47 -22.82 -4.04
CA ARG A 173 15.62 -24.26 -3.83
C ARG A 173 16.96 -24.61 -3.18
N SER A 174 18.04 -23.90 -3.51
CA SER A 174 19.33 -24.10 -2.81
C SER A 174 19.30 -23.73 -1.32
N LEU A 175 18.31 -22.96 -0.85
CA LEU A 175 18.12 -22.70 0.59
C LEU A 175 17.32 -23.81 1.31
N LEU A 176 16.67 -24.70 0.55
CA LEU A 176 15.93 -25.84 1.08
C LEU A 176 16.77 -27.13 1.10
N ASP A 177 17.87 -27.16 0.33
CA ASP A 177 18.76 -28.31 0.27
C ASP A 177 19.52 -28.46 1.61
N ASP A 178 19.20 -29.52 2.34
CA ASP A 178 19.78 -29.89 3.66
C ASP A 178 21.11 -30.65 3.54
N GLU A 179 21.75 -30.65 2.37
CA GLU A 179 22.99 -31.40 2.18
C GLU A 179 24.16 -30.70 2.89
N GLU A 180 24.84 -31.45 3.77
CA GLU A 180 26.10 -31.13 4.51
C GLU A 180 27.27 -30.57 3.66
N ILE A 181 27.09 -30.34 2.36
CA ILE A 181 28.13 -30.06 1.36
C ILE A 181 28.63 -28.61 1.43
N ASP A 182 27.78 -27.65 1.80
CA ASP A 182 28.17 -26.23 1.93
C ASP A 182 27.48 -25.55 3.12
N SER A 183 28.09 -25.68 4.32
CA SER A 183 27.63 -25.01 5.55
C SER A 183 27.68 -23.47 5.51
N SER A 184 28.09 -22.87 4.38
CA SER A 184 28.04 -21.43 4.16
C SER A 184 26.68 -20.93 3.64
N ILE A 185 25.81 -21.83 3.15
CA ILE A 185 24.47 -21.48 2.69
C ILE A 185 23.49 -21.61 3.87
N PRO A 186 22.74 -20.54 4.22
CA PRO A 186 21.77 -20.60 5.30
C PRO A 186 20.50 -21.34 4.86
N MET A 187 19.79 -21.95 5.82
CA MET A 187 18.48 -22.53 5.57
C MET A 187 17.45 -21.46 5.22
N ALA A 188 16.46 -21.83 4.40
CA ALA A 188 15.32 -20.99 4.10
C ALA A 188 14.54 -20.64 5.37
N ASN A 189 13.87 -19.50 5.37
CA ASN A 189 12.89 -19.14 6.39
C ASN A 189 11.55 -18.77 5.76
N HIS A 190 10.53 -18.47 6.56
CA HIS A 190 9.23 -18.04 6.05
C HIS A 190 9.30 -16.87 5.05
N LYS A 191 10.21 -15.90 5.27
CA LYS A 191 10.40 -14.77 4.35
C LYS A 191 10.95 -15.21 2.99
N SER A 192 11.76 -16.26 2.94
CA SER A 192 12.25 -16.85 1.68
C SER A 192 11.10 -17.38 0.83
N TRP A 193 10.20 -18.14 1.42
CA TRP A 193 8.98 -18.63 0.77
C TRP A 193 8.10 -17.49 0.26
N VAL A 194 7.83 -16.50 1.12
CA VAL A 194 7.03 -15.32 0.75
C VAL A 194 7.69 -14.55 -0.40
N GLN A 195 9.02 -14.45 -0.41
CA GLN A 195 9.75 -13.71 -1.44
C GLN A 195 9.67 -14.40 -2.81
N ILE A 196 9.84 -15.72 -2.89
CA ILE A 196 9.66 -16.45 -4.15
C ILE A 196 8.20 -16.39 -4.64
N MET A 197 7.23 -16.48 -3.73
CA MET A 197 5.81 -16.28 -4.06
C MET A 197 5.54 -14.87 -4.63
N LYS A 198 6.14 -13.82 -4.04
CA LYS A 198 6.04 -12.43 -4.54
C LYS A 198 6.63 -12.30 -5.95
N SER A 199 7.75 -12.97 -6.23
CA SER A 199 8.38 -12.99 -7.55
C SER A 199 7.41 -13.56 -8.60
N TYR A 200 6.80 -14.72 -8.34
CA TYR A 200 5.80 -15.28 -9.26
C TYR A 200 4.53 -14.44 -9.36
N ALA A 201 3.98 -13.93 -8.25
CA ALA A 201 2.75 -13.14 -8.22
C ALA A 201 2.84 -11.78 -8.95
N SER A 202 4.07 -11.31 -9.17
CA SER A 202 4.37 -10.09 -9.94
C SER A 202 4.43 -10.33 -11.44
N SER A 203 4.56 -11.59 -11.87
CA SER A 203 4.53 -11.98 -13.27
C SER A 203 3.13 -11.75 -13.89
N ARG A 204 3.09 -11.58 -15.21
CA ARG A 204 1.85 -11.43 -15.99
C ARG A 204 1.42 -12.71 -16.70
N ASP A 205 2.24 -13.75 -16.62
CA ASP A 205 1.97 -15.04 -17.27
C ASP A 205 1.17 -15.93 -16.32
N GLU A 206 0.05 -16.44 -16.83
CA GLU A 206 -0.93 -17.26 -16.12
C GLU A 206 -0.31 -18.54 -15.54
N LYS A 207 0.73 -19.08 -16.19
CA LYS A 207 1.49 -20.24 -15.68
C LYS A 207 2.03 -19.98 -14.27
N TYR A 208 2.56 -18.79 -14.03
CA TYR A 208 3.17 -18.46 -12.74
C TYR A 208 2.13 -18.12 -11.66
N GLU A 209 0.91 -17.79 -12.04
CA GLU A 209 -0.18 -17.63 -11.07
C GLU A 209 -0.60 -18.97 -10.44
N GLU A 210 -0.42 -20.08 -11.14
CA GLU A 210 -0.60 -21.43 -10.57
C GLU A 210 0.57 -21.81 -9.65
N MET A 211 1.79 -21.37 -9.97
CA MET A 211 2.96 -21.58 -9.10
C MET A 211 2.81 -20.94 -7.73
N VAL A 212 2.16 -19.77 -7.62
CA VAL A 212 1.88 -19.15 -6.31
C VAL A 212 1.00 -20.05 -5.42
N GLN A 213 -0.01 -20.70 -6.01
CA GLN A 213 -0.84 -21.65 -5.28
C GLN A 213 -0.04 -22.91 -4.92
N SER A 214 0.74 -23.44 -5.86
CA SER A 214 1.57 -24.63 -5.63
C SER A 214 2.56 -24.44 -4.49
N LEU A 215 3.25 -23.29 -4.43
CA LEU A 215 4.17 -22.96 -3.33
C LEU A 215 3.44 -22.83 -1.99
N PHE A 216 2.24 -22.24 -2.00
CA PHE A 216 1.43 -22.13 -0.80
C PHE A 216 0.97 -23.50 -0.29
N ASP A 217 0.57 -24.40 -1.19
CA ASP A 217 0.19 -25.77 -0.84
C ASP A 217 1.41 -26.57 -0.36
N GLU A 218 2.60 -26.32 -0.94
CA GLU A 218 3.87 -26.90 -0.49
C GLU A 218 4.18 -26.47 0.97
N MET A 219 4.07 -25.18 1.29
CA MET A 219 4.19 -24.66 2.65
C MET A 219 3.18 -25.29 3.63
N LEU A 220 1.95 -25.59 3.20
CA LEU A 220 0.95 -26.25 4.04
C LEU A 220 1.29 -27.72 4.32
N SER A 221 2.00 -28.38 3.41
CA SER A 221 2.38 -29.80 3.52
C SER A 221 3.78 -30.04 4.09
N GLY A 222 4.60 -28.99 4.17
CA GLY A 222 5.97 -29.03 4.63
C GLY A 222 6.10 -28.96 6.16
N ASP A 223 7.31 -28.59 6.61
CA ASP A 223 7.64 -28.49 8.04
C ASP A 223 6.88 -27.36 8.73
N GLU A 224 6.63 -27.52 10.05
CA GLU A 224 5.87 -26.56 10.86
C GLU A 224 6.46 -25.13 10.79
N GLU A 225 7.78 -25.00 10.64
CA GLU A 225 8.48 -23.73 10.51
C GLU A 225 8.11 -22.95 9.23
N TYR A 226 7.65 -23.64 8.19
CA TYR A 226 7.29 -23.04 6.90
C TYR A 226 5.80 -22.81 6.74
N LEU A 227 4.97 -23.11 7.75
CA LEU A 227 3.52 -22.95 7.64
C LEU A 227 3.13 -21.53 7.19
N PRO A 228 2.15 -21.37 6.29
CA PRO A 228 1.76 -20.06 5.80
C PRO A 228 1.21 -19.17 6.91
N GLN A 229 1.95 -18.09 7.18
CA GLN A 229 1.52 -16.95 7.99
C GLN A 229 0.84 -15.86 7.14
N THR A 230 0.37 -14.78 7.78
CA THR A 230 -0.39 -13.69 7.17
C THR A 230 0.19 -13.15 5.86
N ASP A 231 1.51 -13.00 5.74
CA ASP A 231 2.15 -12.49 4.52
C ASP A 231 2.00 -13.42 3.32
N ALA A 232 2.11 -14.74 3.51
CA ALA A 232 1.93 -15.72 2.44
C ALA A 232 0.48 -15.72 1.95
N TYR A 233 -0.48 -15.66 2.87
CA TYR A 233 -1.91 -15.50 2.52
C TYR A 233 -2.17 -14.21 1.75
N ASN A 234 -1.59 -13.09 2.17
CA ASN A 234 -1.76 -11.80 1.50
C ASN A 234 -1.25 -11.86 0.04
N VAL A 235 -0.11 -12.51 -0.19
CA VAL A 235 0.42 -12.74 -1.56
C VAL A 235 -0.53 -13.62 -2.37
N LEU A 236 -0.98 -14.73 -1.80
CA LEU A 236 -1.90 -15.65 -2.48
C LEU A 236 -3.24 -14.97 -2.81
N ILE A 237 -3.87 -14.31 -1.84
CA ILE A 237 -5.15 -13.60 -2.00
C ILE A 237 -5.06 -12.54 -3.09
N ARG A 238 -3.97 -11.76 -3.10
CA ARG A 238 -3.74 -10.76 -4.13
C ARG A 238 -3.56 -11.38 -5.51
N SER A 239 -2.87 -12.51 -5.61
CA SER A 239 -2.66 -13.25 -6.85
C SER A 239 -3.98 -13.79 -7.40
N ILE A 240 -4.69 -14.61 -6.61
CA ILE A 240 -5.96 -15.24 -7.03
C ILE A 240 -7.07 -14.21 -7.25
N GLY A 241 -7.05 -13.09 -6.52
CA GLY A 241 -8.05 -12.03 -6.61
C GLY A 241 -8.13 -11.35 -7.99
N LYS A 242 -7.06 -11.40 -8.79
CA LYS A 242 -7.03 -10.88 -10.17
C LYS A 242 -7.81 -11.76 -11.16
N LYS A 243 -8.09 -13.02 -10.82
CA LYS A 243 -8.70 -14.02 -11.71
C LYS A 243 -10.22 -13.81 -11.89
N LYS A 244 -10.80 -14.53 -12.85
CA LYS A 244 -12.25 -14.44 -13.17
C LYS A 244 -13.14 -14.77 -11.96
N ASP A 245 -12.80 -15.76 -11.15
CA ASP A 245 -13.54 -16.07 -9.91
C ASP A 245 -12.76 -15.64 -8.65
N GLY A 246 -11.89 -14.65 -8.83
CA GLY A 246 -10.93 -14.21 -7.82
C GLY A 246 -11.58 -13.68 -6.56
N SER A 247 -12.72 -12.99 -6.67
CA SER A 247 -13.45 -12.46 -5.50
C SER A 247 -13.91 -13.55 -4.54
N GLN A 248 -14.41 -14.68 -5.04
CA GLN A 248 -14.90 -15.79 -4.23
C GLN A 248 -13.72 -16.57 -3.62
N LYS A 249 -12.64 -16.77 -4.38
CA LYS A 249 -11.44 -17.44 -3.87
C LYS A 249 -10.73 -16.61 -2.81
N ALA A 250 -10.58 -15.30 -3.03
CA ALA A 250 -10.03 -14.36 -2.05
C ALA A 250 -10.86 -14.34 -0.75
N GLU A 251 -12.19 -14.33 -0.87
CA GLU A 251 -13.10 -14.42 0.27
C GLU A 251 -12.96 -15.75 1.02
N ALA A 252 -12.85 -16.88 0.31
CA ALA A 252 -12.66 -18.19 0.93
C ALA A 252 -11.35 -18.26 1.73
N MET A 253 -10.24 -17.72 1.19
CA MET A 253 -8.96 -17.64 1.90
C MET A 253 -9.04 -16.74 3.15
N LEU A 254 -9.76 -15.61 3.09
CA LEU A 254 -10.00 -14.80 4.28
C LEU A 254 -10.76 -15.58 5.36
N PHE A 255 -11.79 -16.34 4.99
CA PHE A 255 -12.53 -17.15 5.94
C PHE A 255 -11.70 -18.27 6.55
N ASP A 256 -10.82 -18.91 5.76
CA ASP A 256 -9.85 -19.89 6.25
C ASP A 256 -8.90 -19.27 7.29
N MET A 257 -8.32 -18.09 7.00
CA MET A 257 -7.49 -17.36 7.97
C MET A 257 -8.25 -17.05 9.27
N ILE A 258 -9.51 -16.63 9.17
CA ILE A 258 -10.34 -16.31 10.35
C ILE A 258 -10.61 -17.57 11.17
N GLU A 259 -10.87 -18.70 10.52
CA GLU A 259 -11.12 -19.97 11.22
C GLU A 259 -9.87 -20.44 11.96
N ARG A 260 -8.71 -20.42 11.30
CA ARG A 260 -7.41 -20.75 11.91
C ARG A 260 -7.06 -19.81 13.06
N PHE A 261 -7.22 -18.50 12.87
CA PHE A 261 -7.01 -17.52 13.94
C PHE A 261 -7.91 -17.79 15.16
N ARG A 262 -9.19 -18.11 14.94
CA ARG A 262 -10.12 -18.48 16.03
C ARG A 262 -9.74 -19.78 16.76
N LYS A 263 -8.99 -20.67 16.11
CA LYS A 263 -8.44 -21.89 16.73
C LYS A 263 -7.17 -21.62 17.55
N GLY A 264 -6.68 -20.38 17.57
CA GLY A 264 -5.51 -19.96 18.35
C GLY A 264 -4.24 -19.76 17.52
N GLU A 265 -4.31 -19.88 16.20
CA GLU A 265 -3.15 -19.67 15.32
C GLU A 265 -2.94 -18.16 15.07
N VAL A 266 -2.20 -17.50 15.98
CA VAL A 266 -2.01 -16.03 15.95
C VAL A 266 -1.26 -15.53 14.71
N GLU A 267 -0.35 -16.33 14.17
CA GLU A 267 0.48 -16.00 12.99
C GLU A 267 -0.31 -15.84 11.69
N VAL A 268 -1.58 -16.27 11.67
CA VAL A 268 -2.48 -16.14 10.51
C VAL A 268 -3.52 -15.04 10.67
N LYS A 269 -3.41 -14.22 11.72
CA LYS A 269 -4.35 -13.13 12.01
C LYS A 269 -4.44 -12.18 10.79
N PRO A 270 -5.63 -12.03 10.17
CA PRO A 270 -5.82 -11.09 9.06
C PRO A 270 -5.49 -9.66 9.46
N ASN A 271 -4.78 -8.92 8.61
CA ASN A 271 -4.41 -7.53 8.83
C ASN A 271 -5.05 -6.60 7.78
N SER A 272 -4.76 -5.29 7.87
CA SER A 272 -5.30 -4.27 6.93
C SER A 272 -5.03 -4.63 5.45
N GLU A 273 -3.87 -5.24 5.15
CA GLU A 273 -3.54 -5.69 3.80
C GLU A 273 -4.42 -6.86 3.32
N THR A 274 -4.75 -7.81 4.20
CA THR A 274 -5.65 -8.93 3.88
C THR A 274 -7.00 -8.42 3.41
N PHE A 275 -7.64 -7.54 4.20
CA PHE A 275 -8.94 -6.97 3.86
C PHE A 275 -8.90 -6.13 2.58
N ARG A 276 -7.84 -5.32 2.40
CA ARG A 276 -7.65 -4.54 1.17
C ARG A 276 -7.53 -5.43 -0.06
N SER A 277 -6.81 -6.55 0.05
CA SER A 277 -6.61 -7.48 -1.06
C SER A 277 -7.92 -8.20 -1.44
N VAL A 278 -8.73 -8.61 -0.46
CA VAL A 278 -10.07 -9.17 -0.70
C VAL A 278 -11.00 -8.14 -1.33
N LEU A 279 -11.06 -6.91 -0.82
CA LEU A 279 -11.89 -5.85 -1.42
C LEU A 279 -11.42 -5.49 -2.83
N THR A 280 -10.12 -5.52 -3.09
CA THR A 280 -9.57 -5.32 -4.44
C THR A 280 -10.09 -6.38 -5.41
N ALA A 281 -10.23 -7.63 -4.98
CA ALA A 281 -10.83 -8.69 -5.79
C ALA A 281 -12.30 -8.42 -6.14
N TYR A 282 -13.04 -7.66 -5.31
CA TYR A 282 -14.40 -7.20 -5.61
C TYR A 282 -14.45 -5.89 -6.44
N ASN A 283 -13.32 -5.19 -6.58
CA ASN A 283 -13.21 -3.90 -7.28
C ASN A 283 -13.02 -4.03 -8.81
N GLY A 284 -13.50 -5.12 -9.40
CA GLY A 284 -13.37 -5.37 -10.84
C GLY A 284 -14.45 -4.69 -11.71
N ARG A 285 -14.33 -4.87 -13.03
CA ARG A 285 -15.29 -4.38 -14.03
C ARG A 285 -16.17 -5.50 -14.58
N GLY A 286 -17.43 -5.18 -14.88
CA GLY A 286 -18.38 -6.10 -15.51
C GLY A 286 -19.49 -6.60 -14.60
N PRO A 287 -20.49 -7.32 -15.15
CA PRO A 287 -21.76 -7.60 -14.47
C PRO A 287 -21.66 -8.34 -13.13
N LYS A 288 -20.70 -9.26 -12.99
CA LYS A 288 -20.52 -10.06 -11.77
C LYS A 288 -20.14 -9.22 -10.55
N PHE A 289 -19.33 -8.17 -10.75
CA PHE A 289 -18.93 -7.24 -9.68
C PHE A 289 -20.02 -6.24 -9.35
N MET A 290 -21.06 -6.16 -10.20
CA MET A 290 -22.25 -5.37 -9.96
C MET A 290 -23.41 -6.22 -9.43
N ALA A 291 -23.21 -7.50 -9.10
CA ALA A 291 -24.28 -8.34 -8.58
C ALA A 291 -24.82 -7.78 -7.25
N ALA A 292 -26.11 -8.02 -6.97
CA ALA A 292 -26.75 -7.53 -5.76
C ALA A 292 -26.11 -8.08 -4.47
N SER A 293 -25.54 -9.28 -4.50
CA SER A 293 -24.84 -9.88 -3.36
C SER A 293 -23.54 -9.16 -2.99
N VAL A 294 -22.90 -8.44 -3.93
CA VAL A 294 -21.58 -7.84 -3.71
C VAL A 294 -21.60 -6.82 -2.57
N ALA A 295 -22.62 -5.96 -2.50
CA ALA A 295 -22.71 -4.98 -1.42
C ALA A 295 -22.89 -5.62 -0.04
N ALA A 296 -23.62 -6.73 0.05
CA ALA A 296 -23.76 -7.49 1.28
C ALA A 296 -22.43 -8.10 1.73
N LYS A 297 -21.67 -8.68 0.80
CA LYS A 297 -20.36 -9.26 1.07
C LYS A 297 -19.33 -8.21 1.50
N VAL A 298 -19.27 -7.07 0.82
CA VAL A 298 -18.38 -5.96 1.19
C VAL A 298 -18.67 -5.46 2.60
N GLU A 299 -19.96 -5.30 2.94
CA GLU A 299 -20.35 -4.92 4.31
C GLU A 299 -19.95 -6.00 5.33
N GLN A 300 -20.15 -7.28 5.01
CA GLN A 300 -19.76 -8.39 5.89
C GLN A 300 -18.24 -8.42 6.13
N ILE A 301 -17.43 -8.22 5.08
CA ILE A 301 -15.96 -8.18 5.17
C ILE A 301 -15.52 -7.06 6.13
N LEU A 302 -16.12 -5.87 6.04
CA LEU A 302 -15.80 -4.76 6.96
C LEU A 302 -16.27 -5.05 8.39
N GLN A 303 -17.45 -5.65 8.58
CA GLN A 303 -17.93 -6.05 9.91
C GLN A 303 -17.01 -7.08 10.56
N ILE A 304 -16.47 -8.01 9.78
CA ILE A 304 -15.50 -9.00 10.27
C ILE A 304 -14.20 -8.31 10.70
N ARG A 305 -13.68 -7.36 9.89
CA ARG A 305 -12.49 -6.58 10.25
C ARG A 305 -12.66 -5.87 11.57
N GLU A 306 -13.77 -5.16 11.74
CA GLU A 306 -14.10 -4.44 12.97
C GLU A 306 -14.17 -5.40 14.17
N GLY A 307 -14.74 -6.59 13.97
CA GLY A 307 -14.77 -7.64 15.01
C GLY A 307 -13.37 -8.11 15.42
N ILE A 308 -12.44 -8.26 14.47
CA ILE A 308 -11.04 -8.65 14.77
C ILE A 308 -10.28 -7.52 15.47
N LEU A 309 -10.45 -6.27 15.02
CA LEU A 309 -9.82 -5.11 15.65
C LEU A 309 -10.31 -4.91 17.10
N ALA A 310 -11.61 -5.00 17.35
CA ALA A 310 -12.18 -4.88 18.69
C ALA A 310 -11.69 -5.96 19.66
N THR A 311 -11.28 -7.14 19.16
CA THR A 311 -10.65 -8.18 20.00
C THR A 311 -9.16 -7.94 20.26
N SER A 312 -8.50 -7.12 19.43
CA SER A 312 -7.08 -6.81 19.54
C SER A 312 -6.78 -5.74 20.57
N ASP A 313 -7.69 -4.78 20.79
CA ASP A 313 -7.52 -3.69 21.78
C ASP A 313 -7.43 -4.17 23.24
N VAL A 314 -7.54 -5.48 23.49
CA VAL A 314 -7.43 -6.10 24.83
C VAL A 314 -6.04 -6.69 25.07
N VAL A 315 -5.19 -6.83 24.04
CA VAL A 315 -3.86 -7.44 24.13
C VAL A 315 -2.88 -6.61 23.28
N ASP A 316 -1.99 -5.90 23.94
CA ASP A 316 -0.86 -5.10 23.41
C ASP A 316 -1.19 -3.74 22.78
N SER A 317 -1.12 -2.70 23.63
CA SER A 317 -1.18 -1.28 23.28
C SER A 317 0.13 -0.67 22.76
N ASP A 318 1.04 -1.50 22.23
CA ASP A 318 2.37 -1.04 21.79
C ASP A 318 2.69 -1.32 20.30
N GLU A 319 1.73 -1.83 19.50
CA GLU A 319 1.90 -1.79 18.05
C GLU A 319 1.77 -0.35 17.56
N GLU A 320 2.93 0.26 17.31
CA GLU A 320 3.12 1.59 16.74
C GLU A 320 2.01 1.92 15.75
N ALA A 321 1.22 2.94 16.09
CA ALA A 321 0.37 3.65 15.16
C ALA A 321 1.25 4.28 14.08
N GLY A 322 1.68 3.46 13.12
CA GLY A 322 2.11 3.91 11.82
C GLY A 322 0.99 4.75 11.20
N ASP A 323 1.35 5.56 10.21
CA ASP A 323 0.46 6.43 9.44
C ASP A 323 -0.58 5.62 8.62
N ASP A 324 -1.41 4.80 9.30
CA ASP A 324 -2.45 3.90 8.74
C ASP A 324 -3.79 4.65 8.57
N SER A 325 -3.84 5.95 8.90
CA SER A 325 -5.03 6.78 8.72
C SER A 325 -5.43 6.92 7.24
N ASP A 326 -4.46 7.11 6.34
CA ASP A 326 -4.70 7.15 4.89
C ASP A 326 -5.06 5.76 4.35
N SER A 327 -4.52 4.70 4.96
CA SER A 327 -4.82 3.31 4.62
C SER A 327 -6.27 2.91 4.97
N ASP A 328 -6.78 3.35 6.12
CA ASP A 328 -8.17 3.11 6.53
C ASP A 328 -9.16 3.89 5.66
N GLU A 329 -8.89 5.18 5.38
CA GLU A 329 -9.72 5.96 4.44
C GLU A 329 -9.78 5.29 3.05
N ARG A 330 -8.63 4.82 2.54
CA ARG A 330 -8.55 4.10 1.26
C ARG A 330 -9.41 2.84 1.25
N LEU A 331 -9.44 2.09 2.35
CA LEU A 331 -10.23 0.87 2.50
C LEU A 331 -11.74 1.18 2.45
N TYR A 332 -12.22 2.12 3.28
CA TYR A 332 -13.62 2.53 3.30
C TYR A 332 -14.06 3.15 1.97
N ARG A 333 -13.19 3.94 1.35
CA ARG A 333 -13.42 4.52 0.01
C ARG A 333 -13.61 3.43 -1.04
N MET A 334 -12.77 2.40 -1.02
CA MET A 334 -12.88 1.26 -1.92
C MET A 334 -14.20 0.51 -1.68
N ALA A 335 -14.55 0.23 -0.43
CA ALA A 335 -15.77 -0.46 -0.07
C ALA A 335 -17.03 0.30 -0.53
N LEU A 336 -17.13 1.61 -0.23
CA LEU A 336 -18.25 2.45 -0.68
C LEU A 336 -18.32 2.53 -2.20
N GLY A 337 -17.17 2.62 -2.87
CA GLY A 337 -17.08 2.59 -4.33
C GLY A 337 -17.64 1.31 -4.94
N ILE A 338 -17.33 0.15 -4.35
CA ILE A 338 -17.86 -1.15 -4.77
C ILE A 338 -19.37 -1.23 -4.51
N VAL A 339 -19.82 -0.86 -3.31
CA VAL A 339 -21.24 -0.87 -2.92
C VAL A 339 -22.08 -0.01 -3.86
N GLY A 340 -21.61 1.22 -4.17
CA GLY A 340 -22.38 2.14 -5.01
C GLY A 340 -22.56 1.66 -6.45
N ARG A 341 -21.62 0.87 -6.99
CA ARG A 341 -21.73 0.25 -8.32
C ARG A 341 -22.54 -1.03 -8.34
N SER A 342 -22.79 -1.66 -7.19
CA SER A 342 -23.59 -2.89 -7.12
C SER A 342 -25.04 -2.66 -7.57
N LYS A 343 -25.75 -3.72 -7.92
CA LYS A 343 -27.20 -3.70 -8.19
C LYS A 343 -28.04 -4.01 -6.93
N ASP A 344 -27.46 -3.89 -5.73
CA ASP A 344 -28.20 -4.12 -4.48
C ASP A 344 -29.27 -3.03 -4.29
N PRO A 345 -30.58 -3.37 -4.17
CA PRO A 345 -31.61 -2.37 -3.89
C PRO A 345 -31.40 -1.67 -2.53
N LYS A 346 -30.67 -2.29 -1.60
CA LYS A 346 -30.34 -1.73 -0.28
C LYS A 346 -28.99 -1.01 -0.25
N LYS A 347 -28.34 -0.77 -1.39
CA LYS A 347 -26.98 -0.19 -1.47
C LYS A 347 -26.85 1.14 -0.73
N ALA A 348 -27.83 2.05 -0.80
CA ALA A 348 -27.78 3.33 -0.08
C ALA A 348 -27.72 3.15 1.44
N ILE A 349 -28.54 2.25 1.98
CA ILE A 349 -28.59 2.00 3.43
C ILE A 349 -27.31 1.28 3.88
N ARG A 350 -26.80 0.33 3.10
CA ARG A 350 -25.51 -0.33 3.38
C ARG A 350 -24.35 0.68 3.35
N ALA A 351 -24.28 1.51 2.31
CA ALA A 351 -23.29 2.56 2.19
C ALA A 351 -23.34 3.53 3.38
N LYS A 352 -24.54 3.93 3.81
CA LYS A 352 -24.71 4.77 5.00
C LYS A 352 -24.16 4.12 6.27
N ARG A 353 -24.41 2.82 6.47
CA ARG A 353 -23.86 2.09 7.63
C ARG A 353 -22.34 1.97 7.57
N ILE A 354 -21.78 1.64 6.40
CA ILE A 354 -20.33 1.58 6.20
C ILE A 354 -19.69 2.95 6.47
N PHE A 355 -20.25 4.02 5.88
CA PHE A 355 -19.77 5.37 6.08
C PHE A 355 -19.82 5.80 7.55
N GLY A 356 -20.92 5.53 8.26
CA GLY A 356 -21.07 5.88 9.67
C GLY A 356 -20.18 5.11 10.64
N LYS A 357 -19.47 4.07 10.17
CA LYS A 357 -18.48 3.34 10.97
C LYS A 357 -17.05 3.81 10.76
N TYR A 358 -16.81 4.66 9.76
CA TYR A 358 -15.51 5.27 9.58
C TYR A 358 -15.22 6.23 10.74
N ASN A 359 -14.13 5.98 11.45
CA ASN A 359 -13.68 6.77 12.61
C ASN A 359 -12.25 7.34 12.40
N GLY A 360 -11.76 7.31 11.15
CA GLY A 360 -10.45 7.86 10.82
C GLY A 360 -10.37 9.37 11.03
N PRO A 361 -9.15 9.91 11.22
CA PRO A 361 -8.93 11.30 11.64
C PRO A 361 -9.29 12.33 10.57
N MET A 362 -9.36 11.93 9.30
CA MET A 362 -9.70 12.81 8.18
C MET A 362 -10.89 12.28 7.40
N LEU A 363 -11.99 13.03 7.43
CA LEU A 363 -13.14 12.78 6.56
C LEU A 363 -12.90 13.49 5.23
N SER A 364 -13.09 12.79 4.10
CA SER A 364 -12.81 13.34 2.77
C SER A 364 -14.08 13.51 1.92
N ASN A 365 -14.07 14.45 0.98
CA ASN A 365 -15.10 14.56 -0.05
C ASN A 365 -15.26 13.26 -0.85
N ARG A 366 -14.21 12.45 -0.98
CA ARG A 366 -14.25 11.19 -1.73
C ARG A 366 -15.17 10.17 -1.06
N LEU A 367 -15.18 10.09 0.27
CA LEU A 367 -16.10 9.21 1.01
C LEU A 367 -17.56 9.67 0.81
N HIS A 368 -17.83 10.97 0.96
CA HIS A 368 -19.14 11.56 0.72
C HIS A 368 -19.62 11.32 -0.72
N TYR A 369 -18.73 11.49 -1.70
CA TYR A 369 -19.02 11.23 -3.10
C TYR A 369 -19.46 9.79 -3.34
N HIS A 370 -18.79 8.80 -2.77
CA HIS A 370 -19.20 7.39 -2.94
C HIS A 370 -20.47 7.02 -2.16
N LEU A 371 -20.75 7.68 -1.03
CA LEU A 371 -22.05 7.58 -0.36
C LEU A 371 -23.17 8.16 -1.25
N LEU A 372 -22.97 9.36 -1.80
CA LEU A 372 -23.91 9.97 -2.75
C LEU A 372 -24.09 9.13 -4.00
N MET A 373 -23.02 8.56 -4.54
CA MET A 373 -23.06 7.64 -5.67
C MET A 373 -23.94 6.44 -5.34
N SER A 374 -23.79 5.85 -4.16
CA SER A 374 -24.64 4.75 -3.69
C SER A 374 -26.11 5.15 -3.62
N CYS A 375 -26.42 6.36 -3.14
CA CYS A 375 -27.78 6.89 -3.17
C CYS A 375 -28.28 7.08 -4.61
N ALA A 376 -27.52 7.78 -5.45
CA ALA A 376 -27.91 8.16 -6.81
C ALA A 376 -28.19 6.96 -7.73
N PHE A 377 -27.48 5.86 -7.54
CA PHE A 377 -27.69 4.62 -8.30
C PHE A 377 -28.65 3.63 -7.62
N THR A 378 -29.28 4.00 -6.51
CA THR A 378 -30.30 3.15 -5.88
C THR A 378 -31.55 3.08 -6.75
N ASP A 379 -32.09 1.88 -6.90
CA ASP A 379 -33.33 1.60 -7.61
C ASP A 379 -34.26 0.78 -6.70
N GLY A 380 -35.57 0.88 -6.92
CA GLY A 380 -36.57 0.27 -6.05
C GLY A 380 -37.88 1.06 -6.02
N ASP A 381 -38.74 0.70 -5.06
CA ASP A 381 -40.01 1.40 -4.83
C ASP A 381 -39.81 2.82 -4.26
N SER A 382 -40.92 3.55 -4.13
CA SER A 382 -40.93 4.92 -3.63
C SER A 382 -40.35 5.05 -2.22
N GLU A 383 -40.47 4.03 -1.37
CA GLU A 383 -39.92 4.06 -0.01
C GLU A 383 -38.40 3.92 -0.04
N VAL A 384 -37.87 2.97 -0.83
CA VAL A 384 -36.44 2.79 -1.05
C VAL A 384 -35.82 4.07 -1.63
N LYS A 385 -36.45 4.65 -2.65
CA LYS A 385 -35.97 5.90 -3.28
C LYS A 385 -36.01 7.08 -2.32
N PHE A 386 -37.07 7.20 -1.52
CA PHE A 386 -37.20 8.24 -0.51
C PHE A 386 -36.11 8.13 0.56
N ASN A 387 -35.86 6.93 1.09
CA ASN A 387 -34.81 6.69 2.09
C ASN A 387 -33.40 6.99 1.55
N ALA A 388 -33.13 6.61 0.29
CA ALA A 388 -31.89 6.95 -0.39
C ALA A 388 -31.75 8.48 -0.57
N PHE A 389 -32.83 9.16 -0.93
CA PHE A 389 -32.83 10.62 -1.10
C PHE A 389 -32.63 11.35 0.23
N GLN A 390 -33.25 10.89 1.32
CA GLN A 390 -33.03 11.44 2.66
C GLN A 390 -31.56 11.34 3.08
N THR A 391 -30.91 10.22 2.73
CA THR A 391 -29.47 10.03 2.98
C THR A 391 -28.65 11.01 2.16
N ALA A 392 -28.93 11.16 0.86
CA ALA A 392 -28.23 12.13 0.01
C ALA A 392 -28.41 13.58 0.49
N LEU A 393 -29.61 13.94 0.94
CA LEU A 393 -29.88 15.26 1.51
C LEU A 393 -29.14 15.47 2.85
N GLY A 394 -28.98 14.41 3.64
CA GLY A 394 -28.15 14.41 4.85
C GLY A 394 -26.70 14.78 4.54
N VAL A 395 -26.10 14.16 3.53
CA VAL A 395 -24.74 14.47 3.07
C VAL A 395 -24.60 15.94 2.68
N MET A 396 -25.56 16.49 1.92
CA MET A 396 -25.50 17.91 1.54
C MET A 396 -25.63 18.86 2.73
N LYS A 397 -26.37 18.48 3.77
CA LYS A 397 -26.48 19.28 5.00
C LYS A 397 -25.17 19.25 5.78
N GLU A 398 -24.59 18.07 5.94
CA GLU A 398 -23.32 17.86 6.64
C GLU A 398 -22.19 18.67 5.98
N LEU A 399 -22.03 18.55 4.66
CA LEU A 399 -21.02 19.32 3.91
C LEU A 399 -21.26 20.83 3.98
N ARG A 400 -22.50 21.31 3.93
CA ARG A 400 -22.79 22.76 4.07
C ARG A 400 -22.52 23.30 5.48
N SER A 401 -22.55 22.43 6.49
CA SER A 401 -22.22 22.81 7.87
C SER A 401 -20.74 22.61 8.22
N SER A 402 -19.95 22.00 7.32
CA SER A 402 -18.53 21.77 7.54
C SER A 402 -17.73 23.04 7.37
N SER A 403 -16.77 23.29 8.27
CA SER A 403 -15.75 24.32 8.13
C SER A 403 -14.49 23.83 7.40
N GLU A 404 -14.37 22.51 7.20
CA GLU A 404 -13.17 21.87 6.67
C GLU A 404 -13.36 21.35 5.24
N LEU A 405 -14.59 20.97 4.88
CA LEU A 405 -14.91 20.38 3.59
C LEU A 405 -15.80 21.32 2.77
N GLU A 406 -15.41 21.56 1.53
CA GLU A 406 -16.17 22.37 0.58
C GLU A 406 -16.94 21.49 -0.40
N ILE A 407 -18.08 21.98 -0.89
CA ILE A 407 -18.85 21.28 -1.92
C ILE A 407 -18.22 21.56 -3.29
N ASP A 408 -17.62 20.55 -3.89
CA ASP A 408 -17.03 20.63 -5.22
C ASP A 408 -18.02 20.25 -6.35
N SER A 409 -17.54 20.32 -7.59
CA SER A 409 -18.28 19.94 -8.80
C SER A 409 -18.73 18.48 -8.78
N ALA A 410 -17.92 17.56 -8.23
CA ALA A 410 -18.21 16.14 -8.22
C ALA A 410 -19.37 15.81 -7.25
N ILE A 411 -19.34 16.38 -6.05
CA ILE A 411 -20.44 16.30 -5.08
C ILE A 411 -21.72 16.87 -5.68
N THR A 412 -21.64 18.05 -6.28
CA THR A 412 -22.79 18.74 -6.88
C THR A 412 -23.44 17.91 -7.99
N GLY A 413 -22.64 17.44 -8.96
CA GLY A 413 -23.15 16.63 -10.07
C GLY A 413 -23.76 15.31 -9.58
N MET A 414 -23.13 14.66 -8.60
CA MET A 414 -23.65 13.42 -8.03
C MET A 414 -24.95 13.62 -7.25
N PHE A 415 -25.11 14.75 -6.55
CA PHE A 415 -26.35 15.08 -5.86
C PHE A 415 -27.49 15.42 -6.84
N ILE A 416 -27.20 16.14 -7.93
CA ILE A 416 -28.19 16.40 -8.99
C ILE A 416 -28.63 15.07 -9.62
N LYS A 417 -27.69 14.15 -9.88
CA LYS A 417 -28.00 12.79 -10.33
C LYS A 417 -28.92 12.04 -9.36
N ALA A 418 -28.67 12.17 -8.05
CA ALA A 418 -29.54 11.60 -7.04
C ALA A 418 -30.96 12.20 -7.08
N CYS A 419 -31.07 13.52 -7.28
CA CYS A 419 -32.37 14.17 -7.47
C CYS A 419 -33.11 13.60 -8.68
N ASN A 420 -32.43 13.45 -9.83
CA ASN A 420 -33.01 12.90 -11.05
C ASN A 420 -33.57 11.48 -10.85
N ASN A 421 -32.80 10.60 -10.21
CA ASN A 421 -33.14 9.18 -10.13
C ASN A 421 -34.10 8.84 -8.98
N LEU A 422 -34.09 9.63 -7.91
CA LEU A 422 -34.81 9.32 -6.66
C LEU A 422 -36.09 10.15 -6.48
N MET A 423 -36.20 11.32 -7.13
CA MET A 423 -37.40 12.16 -7.05
C MET A 423 -38.26 12.02 -8.32
N PRO A 424 -39.59 11.99 -8.20
CA PRO A 424 -40.47 12.05 -9.36
C PRO A 424 -40.31 13.40 -10.08
N ASP A 425 -40.61 13.40 -11.39
CA ASP A 425 -40.69 14.63 -12.17
C ASP A 425 -41.72 15.59 -11.53
N GLY A 426 -41.34 16.86 -11.38
CA GLY A 426 -42.25 17.89 -10.91
C GLY A 426 -41.58 19.07 -10.21
N PRO A 427 -42.39 20.05 -9.76
CA PRO A 427 -41.89 21.35 -9.28
C PRO A 427 -40.91 21.24 -8.11
N LYS A 428 -41.13 20.28 -7.20
CA LYS A 428 -40.24 20.09 -6.04
C LYS A 428 -38.83 19.66 -6.44
N ARG A 429 -38.70 18.85 -7.50
CA ARG A 429 -37.38 18.45 -8.02
C ARG A 429 -36.72 19.65 -8.70
N ASP A 430 -37.46 20.35 -9.54
CA ASP A 430 -36.98 21.54 -10.24
C ASP A 430 -36.50 22.63 -9.28
N ASP A 431 -37.26 22.96 -8.24
CA ASP A 431 -36.87 23.96 -7.23
C ASP A 431 -35.54 23.61 -6.56
N LEU A 432 -35.35 22.33 -6.21
CA LEU A 432 -34.14 21.85 -5.57
C LEU A 432 -32.95 21.86 -6.54
N VAL A 433 -33.12 21.27 -7.73
CA VAL A 433 -32.08 21.20 -8.76
C VAL A 433 -31.65 22.60 -9.18
N LYS A 434 -32.60 23.53 -9.35
CA LYS A 434 -32.35 24.95 -9.63
C LYS A 434 -31.47 25.58 -8.56
N LYS A 435 -31.83 25.44 -7.28
CA LYS A 435 -31.06 26.02 -6.17
C LYS A 435 -29.63 25.50 -6.15
N ILE A 436 -29.46 24.18 -6.27
CA ILE A 436 -28.14 23.54 -6.26
C ILE A 436 -27.29 23.97 -7.46
N PHE A 437 -27.88 24.00 -8.65
CA PHE A 437 -27.17 24.41 -9.87
C PHE A 437 -26.78 25.89 -9.82
N GLN A 438 -27.67 26.78 -9.37
CA GLN A 438 -27.36 28.20 -9.21
C GLN A 438 -26.29 28.45 -8.13
N ASP A 439 -26.28 27.69 -7.03
CA ASP A 439 -25.18 27.70 -6.05
C ASP A 439 -23.85 27.32 -6.73
N CYS A 440 -23.87 26.31 -7.61
CA CYS A 440 -22.69 25.85 -8.37
C CYS A 440 -22.19 26.91 -9.37
N CYS A 441 -23.10 27.54 -10.13
CA CYS A 441 -22.79 28.64 -11.04
C CYS A 441 -22.13 29.82 -10.31
N ARG A 442 -22.67 30.20 -9.14
CA ARG A 442 -22.12 31.31 -8.33
C ARG A 442 -20.73 31.02 -7.80
N GLN A 443 -20.41 29.75 -7.56
CA GLN A 443 -19.10 29.33 -7.08
C GLN A 443 -18.11 29.06 -8.22
N GLY A 444 -18.52 29.14 -9.48
CA GLY A 444 -17.63 28.85 -10.61
C GLY A 444 -17.28 27.37 -10.75
N LEU A 445 -18.15 26.45 -10.31
CA LEU A 445 -17.88 25.01 -10.21
C LEU A 445 -18.59 24.15 -11.27
N VAL A 446 -19.21 24.75 -12.29
CA VAL A 446 -19.97 24.02 -13.31
C VAL A 446 -19.03 23.43 -14.35
N ASN A 447 -18.83 22.11 -14.27
CA ASN A 447 -18.12 21.33 -15.29
C ASN A 447 -19.11 20.53 -16.17
N GLU A 448 -18.57 19.81 -17.17
CA GLU A 448 -19.37 18.98 -18.09
C GLU A 448 -20.27 17.97 -17.37
N PHE A 449 -19.79 17.38 -16.27
CA PHE A 449 -20.56 16.42 -15.48
C PHE A 449 -21.78 17.08 -14.82
N VAL A 450 -21.59 18.23 -14.15
CA VAL A 450 -22.67 18.99 -13.52
C VAL A 450 -23.69 19.45 -14.57
N GLN A 451 -23.23 19.96 -15.71
CA GLN A 451 -24.08 20.40 -16.81
C GLN A 451 -24.91 19.24 -17.38
N SER A 452 -24.28 18.09 -17.64
CA SER A 452 -24.97 16.90 -18.15
C SER A 452 -26.04 16.39 -17.20
N GLU A 453 -25.75 16.33 -15.89
CA GLU A 453 -26.72 15.85 -14.91
C GLU A 453 -27.84 16.88 -14.66
N PHE A 454 -27.56 18.18 -14.71
CA PHE A 454 -28.60 19.22 -14.68
C PHE A 454 -29.57 19.07 -15.86
N GLY A 455 -29.04 18.88 -17.07
CA GLY A 455 -29.82 18.64 -18.28
C GLY A 455 -30.75 17.42 -18.22
N LYS A 456 -30.37 16.39 -17.45
CA LYS A 456 -31.22 15.21 -17.24
C LYS A 456 -32.29 15.46 -16.16
N ALA A 457 -31.91 16.18 -15.09
CA ALA A 457 -32.75 16.35 -13.91
C ALA A 457 -33.80 17.47 -14.05
N ALA A 458 -33.46 18.56 -14.75
CA ALA A 458 -34.30 19.74 -14.88
C ALA A 458 -35.37 19.54 -15.97
N SER A 459 -36.60 20.02 -15.72
CA SER A 459 -37.60 20.14 -16.78
C SER A 459 -37.14 21.04 -17.92
N GLU A 460 -37.72 20.86 -19.11
CA GLU A 460 -37.42 21.72 -20.27
C GLU A 460 -37.64 23.20 -19.95
N SER A 461 -38.71 23.54 -19.23
CA SER A 461 -38.98 24.91 -18.78
C SER A 461 -37.87 25.48 -17.89
N LEU A 462 -37.32 24.67 -16.97
CA LEU A 462 -36.24 25.10 -16.09
C LEU A 462 -34.92 25.23 -16.85
N GLN A 463 -34.66 24.33 -17.81
CA GLN A 463 -33.49 24.44 -18.68
C GLN A 463 -33.54 25.72 -19.52
N LEU A 464 -34.70 26.04 -20.11
CA LEU A 464 -34.90 27.29 -20.85
C LEU A 464 -34.70 28.52 -19.96
N GLU A 465 -35.21 28.49 -18.72
CA GLU A 465 -35.06 29.59 -17.76
C GLU A 465 -33.59 29.85 -17.41
N ILE A 466 -32.83 28.79 -17.11
CA ILE A 466 -31.47 28.91 -16.58
C ILE A 466 -30.43 29.04 -17.68
N LEU A 467 -30.57 28.30 -18.78
CA LEU A 467 -29.59 28.23 -19.87
C LEU A 467 -29.92 29.17 -21.04
N GLY A 468 -31.11 29.78 -21.07
CA GLY A 468 -31.47 30.78 -22.07
C GLY A 468 -31.89 30.23 -23.44
N GLY A 469 -32.13 28.92 -23.58
CA GLY A 469 -32.67 28.30 -24.80
C GLY A 469 -31.79 27.23 -25.46
N TYR A 470 -32.22 25.97 -25.39
CA TYR A 470 -31.80 24.78 -26.20
C TYR A 470 -30.58 23.94 -25.80
N SER A 471 -30.75 22.61 -25.89
CA SER A 471 -29.84 21.44 -25.82
C SER A 471 -28.47 21.57 -25.12
N VAL A 472 -28.29 20.71 -24.11
CA VAL A 472 -27.10 20.51 -23.27
C VAL A 472 -25.82 20.17 -24.05
N ASP A 473 -25.93 19.72 -25.30
CA ASP A 473 -24.82 19.09 -26.03
C ASP A 473 -23.86 20.07 -26.74
N ASP A 474 -24.16 21.37 -26.85
CA ASP A 474 -23.29 22.34 -27.57
C ASP A 474 -23.25 23.77 -26.95
N ILE A 475 -23.73 23.98 -25.72
CA ILE A 475 -23.70 25.33 -25.09
C ILE A 475 -22.35 25.60 -24.42
N SER A 476 -21.68 26.66 -24.88
CA SER A 476 -20.65 27.35 -24.09
C SER A 476 -21.30 28.05 -22.90
N ILE A 477 -21.14 27.48 -21.70
CA ILE A 477 -21.58 28.11 -20.46
C ILE A 477 -20.78 29.40 -20.19
N PRO A 478 -21.37 30.39 -19.49
CA PRO A 478 -20.63 31.58 -19.08
C PRO A 478 -19.34 31.20 -18.36
N LYS A 479 -18.22 31.81 -18.76
CA LYS A 479 -16.91 31.53 -18.18
C LYS A 479 -16.90 31.64 -16.65
N SER A 480 -17.63 32.62 -16.10
CA SER A 480 -17.84 32.80 -14.66
C SER A 480 -18.40 31.58 -13.93
N TRP A 481 -19.09 30.67 -14.63
CA TRP A 481 -19.65 29.47 -14.03
C TRP A 481 -18.65 28.32 -13.92
N SER A 482 -17.49 28.42 -14.57
CA SER A 482 -16.45 27.37 -14.60
C SER A 482 -15.06 27.87 -14.16
N ASP A 483 -14.94 29.12 -13.72
CA ASP A 483 -13.66 29.76 -13.40
C ASP A 483 -12.90 29.14 -12.20
N ASN A 484 -13.58 28.36 -11.34
CA ASN A 484 -12.98 27.76 -10.13
C ASN A 484 -12.90 26.22 -10.21
N ILE A 485 -12.99 25.64 -11.40
CA ILE A 485 -12.77 24.20 -11.56
C ILE A 485 -11.28 23.91 -11.33
N VAL A 486 -10.97 23.19 -10.26
CA VAL A 486 -9.62 22.66 -10.03
C VAL A 486 -9.38 21.53 -11.04
N ALA A 487 -8.29 21.64 -11.80
CA ALA A 487 -7.91 20.72 -12.88
C ALA A 487 -7.61 19.29 -12.43
#